data_AF-A0A7L1VJR1-F1
#
_entry.id   AF-A0A7L1VJR1-F1
#
_cell.length_a   1.000
_cell.length_b   1.000
_cell.length_c   1.000
_cell.angle_alpha   90.00
_cell.angle_beta   90.00
_cell.angle_gamma   90.00
#
_symmetry.space_group_name_H-M   'P 1'
#
loop_
_entity.id
_entity.type
_entity.pdbx_description
1 polymer ?
#
loop_
_entity_poly.entity_id
_entity_poly.type
_entity_poly.pdbx_seq_one_letter_code
_entity_poly.pdbx_strand_id
1 'polypeptide(L)'
;WALHLEEVTMSLSGQYECTFVTYPYGTKAAKIQLTVKAENGIKWSALRHYLKKVWLKQTLEIPCLENTTPENLSTYPLKWLVGENGRKEELVTKEPSCPAVYRNSSMLYGQRVLLGLNNTLKVFPTKITDDGRVFSCHILYHPERVQKSSTTVRVFGK
;
A
#
# COMPACT_ATOMS: atom_id res chain seq x y z
N TRP A 1 -0.67 5.48 31.94
CA TRP A 1 0.73 5.48 31.44
C TRP A 1 0.78 4.68 30.16
N ALA A 2 1.72 4.98 29.27
CA ALA A 2 1.87 4.32 27.98
C ALA A 2 3.35 4.10 27.67
N LEU A 3 3.71 2.88 27.26
CA LEU A 3 5.06 2.55 26.81
C LEU A 3 5.22 3.04 25.37
N HIS A 4 6.18 3.93 25.15
CA HIS A 4 6.57 4.39 23.82
C HIS A 4 7.96 3.81 23.52
N LEU A 5 8.10 3.19 22.35
CA LEU A 5 9.36 2.63 21.87
C LEU A 5 9.87 3.50 20.73
N GLU A 6 11.12 3.95 20.84
CA GLU A 6 11.83 4.68 19.77
C GLU A 6 12.89 3.75 19.16
N GLU A 7 13.18 3.93 17.87
CA GLU A 7 14.15 3.11 17.12
C GLU A 7 13.87 1.59 17.18
N VAL A 8 12.67 1.19 16.74
CA VAL A 8 12.20 -0.19 16.86
C VAL A 8 13.00 -1.16 15.97
N THR A 9 13.70 -2.11 16.59
CA THR A 9 14.49 -3.17 15.93
C THR A 9 13.92 -4.57 16.17
N MET A 10 14.35 -5.56 15.37
CA MET A 10 13.82 -6.94 15.47
C MET A 10 13.98 -7.58 16.85
N SER A 11 15.04 -7.22 17.59
CA SER A 11 15.31 -7.73 18.93
C SER A 11 14.27 -7.32 19.97
N LEU A 12 13.44 -6.31 19.68
CA LEU A 12 12.35 -5.88 20.54
C LEU A 12 11.09 -6.76 20.40
N SER A 13 11.08 -7.74 19.48
CA SER A 13 9.96 -8.68 19.38
C SER A 13 9.86 -9.55 20.63
N GLY A 14 8.68 -9.67 21.22
CA GLY A 14 8.49 -10.43 22.45
C GLY A 14 7.14 -10.17 23.12
N GLN A 15 6.94 -10.81 24.27
CA GLN A 15 5.78 -10.56 25.12
C GLN A 15 6.09 -9.44 26.12
N TYR A 16 5.24 -8.42 26.12
CA TYR A 16 5.30 -7.28 27.02
C TYR A 16 4.16 -7.40 28.03
N GLU A 17 4.44 -7.08 29.29
CA GLU A 17 3.43 -7.08 30.34
C GLU A 17 3.24 -5.67 30.90
N CYS A 18 1.98 -5.34 31.11
CA CYS A 18 1.50 -4.07 31.56
C CYS A 18 0.83 -4.29 32.93
N THR A 19 1.47 -3.87 34.02
CA THR A 19 1.03 -4.17 35.39
C THR A 19 0.77 -2.89 36.19
N PHE A 20 -0.44 -2.77 36.72
CA PHE A 20 -0.88 -1.67 37.58
C PHE A 20 -1.16 -2.20 38.99
N VAL A 21 -0.63 -1.51 39.99
CA VAL A 21 -0.93 -1.79 41.40
C VAL A 21 -1.65 -0.57 41.97
N THR A 22 -2.86 -0.77 42.47
CA THR A 22 -3.67 0.31 43.04
C THR A 22 -4.24 -0.14 44.38
N TYR A 23 -3.89 0.52 45.48
CA TYR A 23 -4.51 0.25 46.78
C TYR A 23 -5.91 0.91 46.86
N PRO A 24 -6.94 0.27 47.43
CA PRO A 24 -7.00 -1.11 47.96
C PRO A 24 -7.31 -2.20 46.92
N TYR A 25 -7.45 -1.82 45.64
CA TYR A 25 -7.95 -2.64 44.54
C TYR A 25 -7.00 -3.74 44.01
N GLY A 26 -5.78 -3.83 44.53
CA GLY A 26 -4.81 -4.87 44.19
C GLY A 26 -4.09 -4.63 42.85
N THR A 27 -3.60 -5.73 42.26
CA THR A 27 -2.79 -5.71 41.03
C THR A 27 -3.60 -6.19 39.83
N LYS A 28 -3.52 -5.46 38.71
CA LYS A 28 -4.06 -5.87 37.41
C LYS A 28 -2.94 -5.91 36.39
N ALA A 29 -2.84 -6.99 35.62
CA ALA A 29 -1.84 -7.15 34.57
C ALA A 29 -2.49 -7.51 33.22
N ALA A 30 -1.91 -7.02 32.13
CA ALA A 30 -2.29 -7.34 30.76
C ALA A 30 -1.05 -7.64 29.93
N LYS A 31 -1.12 -8.68 29.08
CA LYS A 31 -0.02 -9.10 28.21
C LYS A 31 -0.27 -8.68 26.78
N ILE A 32 0.78 -8.22 26.10
CA ILE A 32 0.77 -7.74 24.72
C ILE A 32 1.90 -8.45 23.98
N GLN A 33 1.62 -9.06 22.83
CA GLN A 33 2.66 -9.64 21.98
C GLN A 33 3.09 -8.59 20.95
N LEU A 34 4.37 -8.18 20.98
CA LEU A 34 4.97 -7.30 19.98
C LEU A 34 5.76 -8.15 18.97
N THR A 35 5.48 -7.96 17.69
CA THR A 35 6.22 -8.60 16.59
C THR A 35 6.76 -7.52 15.67
N VAL A 36 8.09 -7.34 15.67
CA VAL A 36 8.79 -6.39 14.81
C VAL A 36 9.23 -7.11 13.53
N LYS A 37 8.81 -6.60 12.37
CA LYS A 37 9.13 -7.19 11.08
C LYS A 37 10.23 -6.40 10.39
N ALA A 38 11.25 -7.10 9.90
CA ALA A 38 12.23 -6.49 9.01
C ALA A 38 11.59 -6.12 7.67
N GLU A 39 11.97 -4.96 7.14
CA GLU A 39 11.63 -4.54 5.77
C GLU A 39 12.07 -5.57 4.72
N ASN A 40 13.09 -6.38 5.05
CA ASN A 40 13.71 -7.38 4.16
C ASN A 40 13.12 -8.80 4.31
N GLY A 41 12.20 -9.03 5.26
CA GLY A 41 11.52 -10.32 5.45
C GLY A 41 10.35 -10.56 4.49
N ILE A 42 10.01 -9.56 3.68
CA ILE A 42 8.98 -9.67 2.65
C ILE A 42 9.55 -10.45 1.47
N LYS A 43 9.09 -11.68 1.26
CA LYS A 43 9.38 -12.40 0.02
C LYS A 43 8.64 -11.72 -1.12
N TRP A 44 9.39 -11.08 -2.01
CA TRP A 44 8.86 -10.51 -3.25
C TRP A 44 8.43 -11.64 -4.18
N SER A 45 7.17 -11.64 -4.60
CA SER A 45 6.78 -12.42 -5.77
C SER A 45 7.47 -11.84 -7.02
N ALA A 46 7.57 -12.63 -8.09
CA ALA A 46 8.03 -12.15 -9.39
C ALA A 46 7.32 -10.83 -9.78
N LEU A 47 8.11 -9.80 -10.08
CA LEU A 47 7.64 -8.48 -10.49
C LEU A 47 7.15 -8.56 -11.93
N ARG A 48 5.85 -8.32 -12.15
CA ARG A 48 5.29 -8.30 -13.50
C ARG A 48 5.38 -6.89 -14.08
N HIS A 49 5.93 -6.78 -15.28
CA HIS A 49 6.04 -5.52 -16.01
C HIS A 49 5.07 -5.49 -17.19
N TYR A 50 4.18 -4.51 -17.18
CA TYR A 50 3.18 -4.29 -18.21
C TYR A 50 3.42 -2.97 -18.94
N LEU A 51 2.92 -2.87 -20.17
CA LEU A 51 2.93 -1.64 -20.94
C LEU A 51 1.49 -1.25 -21.29
N LYS A 52 1.08 -0.04 -20.90
CA LYS A 52 -0.27 0.48 -21.16
C LYS A 52 -0.20 1.70 -22.06
N LYS A 53 -0.86 1.60 -23.20
CA LYS A 53 -1.00 2.70 -24.18
C LYS A 53 -2.33 3.43 -23.92
N VAL A 54 -2.30 4.76 -23.87
CA VAL A 54 -3.49 5.59 -23.67
C VAL A 54 -3.37 6.89 -24.46
N TRP A 55 -4.49 7.45 -24.90
CA TRP A 55 -4.50 8.76 -25.56
C TRP A 55 -4.58 9.89 -24.54
N LEU A 56 -4.07 11.07 -24.89
CA LEU A 56 -4.22 12.28 -24.08
C LEU A 56 -5.69 12.54 -23.72
N LYS A 57 -5.91 13.06 -22.51
CA LYS A 57 -7.23 13.40 -21.96
C LYS A 57 -8.21 12.23 -21.84
N GLN A 58 -7.77 10.99 -22.00
CA GLN A 58 -8.57 9.79 -21.68
C GLN A 58 -8.29 9.29 -20.27
N THR A 59 -9.16 8.40 -19.78
CA THR A 59 -8.98 7.70 -18.50
C THR A 59 -7.99 6.56 -18.68
N LEU A 60 -6.90 6.61 -17.93
CA LEU A 60 -5.96 5.50 -17.82
C LEU A 60 -6.43 4.55 -16.73
N GLU A 61 -6.67 3.30 -17.08
CA GLU A 61 -7.02 2.23 -16.14
C GLU A 61 -5.92 1.18 -16.07
N ILE A 62 -5.39 0.96 -14.86
CA ILE A 62 -4.31 0.01 -14.59
C ILE A 62 -4.81 -1.01 -13.55
N PRO A 63 -5.01 -2.27 -13.95
CA PRO A 63 -5.35 -3.32 -13.00
C PRO A 63 -4.11 -3.67 -12.16
N CYS A 64 -4.32 -3.93 -10.87
CA CYS A 64 -3.23 -4.37 -10.00
C CYS A 64 -2.86 -5.86 -10.22
N LEU A 65 -3.84 -6.68 -10.60
CA LEU A 65 -3.73 -8.12 -10.83
C LEU A 65 -4.48 -8.50 -12.12
N GLU A 66 -3.98 -9.50 -12.83
CA GLU A 66 -4.59 -10.03 -14.06
C GLU A 66 -5.30 -11.35 -13.74
N ASN A 67 -6.65 -11.35 -13.83
CA ASN A 67 -7.55 -12.50 -13.78
C ASN A 67 -7.11 -13.70 -12.91
N THR A 68 -6.70 -13.44 -11.67
CA THR A 68 -6.57 -14.49 -10.65
C THR A 68 -7.86 -14.55 -9.85
N THR A 69 -8.25 -15.74 -9.39
CA THR A 69 -9.54 -16.04 -8.75
C THR A 69 -10.01 -14.93 -7.81
N PRO A 70 -11.29 -14.53 -7.88
CA PRO A 70 -11.85 -13.41 -7.13
C PRO A 70 -12.05 -13.74 -5.65
N GLU A 71 -11.03 -14.25 -4.97
CA GLU A 71 -11.01 -14.27 -3.52
C GLU A 71 -10.80 -12.84 -3.02
N ASN A 72 -11.92 -12.15 -2.79
CA ASN A 72 -12.10 -10.89 -2.06
C ASN A 72 -10.86 -9.99 -1.95
N LEU A 73 -10.24 -9.63 -3.09
CA LEU A 73 -9.07 -8.75 -3.15
C LEU A 73 -9.37 -7.34 -2.58
N SER A 74 -10.64 -7.00 -2.45
CA SER A 74 -11.12 -5.79 -1.82
C SER A 74 -10.77 -5.69 -0.34
N THR A 75 -10.44 -6.78 0.35
CA THR A 75 -10.12 -6.75 1.79
C THR A 75 -8.62 -6.61 2.08
N TYR A 76 -7.75 -6.93 1.12
CA TYR A 76 -6.31 -6.87 1.35
C TYR A 76 -5.77 -5.43 1.33
N PRO A 77 -4.80 -5.13 2.22
CA PRO A 77 -4.10 -3.86 2.18
C PRO A 77 -3.26 -3.73 0.90
N LEU A 78 -3.24 -2.51 0.38
CA LEU A 78 -2.76 -2.18 -0.95
C LEU A 78 -2.00 -0.86 -0.90
N LYS A 79 -0.94 -0.76 -1.72
CA LYS A 79 -0.28 0.50 -2.04
C LYS A 79 -0.12 0.69 -3.55
N TRP A 80 -0.46 1.88 -4.04
CA TRP A 80 -0.12 2.34 -5.38
C TRP A 80 1.00 3.36 -5.31
N LEU A 81 2.01 3.18 -6.15
CA LEU A 81 3.19 4.03 -6.26
C LEU A 81 3.35 4.52 -7.69
N VAL A 82 3.89 5.72 -7.88
CA VAL A 82 4.40 6.18 -9.17
C VAL A 82 5.89 6.43 -9.08
N GLY A 83 6.63 5.93 -10.07
CA GLY A 83 8.06 6.17 -10.22
C GLY A 83 8.34 7.35 -11.13
N GLU A 84 9.14 8.31 -10.65
CA GLU A 84 9.65 9.45 -11.41
C GLU A 84 11.13 9.65 -11.04
N ASN A 85 12.03 9.58 -12.02
CA ASN A 85 13.48 9.81 -11.86
C ASN A 85 14.14 9.04 -10.69
N GLY A 86 13.76 7.78 -10.48
CA GLY A 86 14.29 6.93 -9.40
C GLY A 86 13.62 7.13 -8.04
N ARG A 87 12.80 8.17 -7.86
CA ARG A 87 11.98 8.37 -6.67
C ARG A 87 10.62 7.68 -6.85
N LYS A 88 10.11 7.05 -5.79
CA LYS A 88 8.76 6.47 -5.74
C LYS A 88 7.87 7.34 -4.86
N GLU A 89 6.76 7.82 -5.40
CA GLU A 89 5.75 8.59 -4.68
C GLU A 89 4.53 7.70 -4.40
N GLU A 90 4.02 7.73 -3.16
CA GLU A 90 2.81 7.00 -2.78
C GLU A 90 1.56 7.76 -3.25
N LEU A 91 0.78 7.12 -4.13
CA LEU A 91 -0.47 7.67 -4.67
C LEU A 91 -1.67 7.36 -3.77
N VAL A 92 -1.82 6.08 -3.41
CA VAL A 92 -2.97 5.56 -2.67
C VAL A 92 -2.49 4.46 -1.73
N THR A 93 -2.90 4.55 -0.48
CA THR A 93 -2.73 3.48 0.52
C THR A 93 -4.10 3.07 1.04
N LYS A 94 -4.34 1.77 1.08
CA LYS A 94 -5.57 1.15 1.60
C LYS A 94 -5.20 0.25 2.77
N GLU A 95 -5.72 0.57 3.94
CA GLU A 95 -5.52 -0.18 5.17
C GLU A 95 -6.68 -1.16 5.44
N PRO A 96 -6.45 -2.26 6.19
CA PRO A 96 -7.44 -3.31 6.37
C PRO A 96 -8.59 -2.96 7.34
N SER A 97 -8.46 -1.92 8.17
CA SER A 97 -9.31 -1.71 9.36
C SER A 97 -10.49 -0.75 9.19
N CYS A 98 -10.74 -0.16 8.02
CA CYS A 98 -11.89 0.73 7.80
C CYS A 98 -12.44 0.62 6.37
N PRO A 99 -13.76 0.50 6.18
CA PRO A 99 -14.35 0.71 4.88
C PRO A 99 -14.25 2.20 4.53
N ALA A 100 -13.55 2.50 3.43
CA ALA A 100 -13.62 3.75 2.67
C ALA A 100 -12.97 5.04 3.24
N VAL A 101 -11.85 4.97 3.97
CA VAL A 101 -10.98 6.15 4.14
C VAL A 101 -9.76 6.01 3.24
N TYR A 102 -9.94 6.37 1.96
CA TYR A 102 -8.83 6.48 1.02
C TYR A 102 -8.02 7.73 1.38
N ARG A 103 -6.74 7.56 1.73
CA ARG A 103 -5.83 8.70 1.87
C ARG A 103 -5.15 8.93 0.52
N ASN A 104 -5.65 9.90 -0.25
CA ASN A 104 -4.93 10.43 -1.41
C ASN A 104 -3.75 11.24 -0.87
N SER A 105 -2.58 10.61 -0.75
CA SER A 105 -1.38 11.20 -0.13
C SER A 105 -0.58 12.09 -1.08
N SER A 106 -0.78 11.96 -2.40
CA SER A 106 -0.06 12.75 -3.40
C SER A 106 -0.72 14.10 -3.64
N MET A 107 0.00 15.20 -3.44
CA MET A 107 -0.48 16.55 -3.78
C MET A 107 -0.57 16.79 -5.30
N LEU A 108 0.23 16.08 -6.12
CA LEU A 108 0.27 16.24 -7.58
C LEU A 108 -0.77 15.38 -8.31
N TYR A 109 -1.10 14.23 -7.75
CA TYR A 109 -2.02 13.25 -8.35
C TYR A 109 -3.36 13.12 -7.60
N GLY A 110 -3.46 13.64 -6.38
CA GLY A 110 -4.59 13.40 -5.48
C GLY A 110 -5.97 13.83 -5.99
N GLN A 111 -6.03 14.74 -6.97
CA GLN A 111 -7.29 15.18 -7.58
C GLN A 111 -7.65 14.43 -8.88
N ARG A 112 -6.69 13.70 -9.48
CA ARG A 112 -6.84 12.97 -10.76
C ARG A 112 -6.87 11.45 -10.60
N VAL A 113 -6.43 10.96 -9.44
CA VAL A 113 -6.30 9.53 -9.15
C VAL A 113 -7.49 9.06 -8.33
N LEU A 114 -8.13 8.02 -8.84
CA LEU A 114 -9.25 7.33 -8.21
C LEU A 114 -8.93 5.84 -8.15
N LEU A 115 -9.34 5.19 -7.06
CA LEU A 115 -9.31 3.74 -6.98
C LEU A 115 -10.67 3.19 -7.44
N GLY A 116 -10.66 2.44 -8.54
CA GLY A 116 -11.82 1.73 -9.04
C GLY A 116 -12.07 0.40 -8.32
N LEU A 117 -13.05 -0.36 -8.81
CA LEU A 117 -13.31 -1.72 -8.37
C LEU A 117 -12.07 -2.61 -8.56
N ASN A 118 -11.95 -3.64 -7.72
CA ASN A 118 -10.83 -4.59 -7.74
C ASN A 118 -9.44 -3.92 -7.63
N ASN A 119 -9.36 -2.81 -6.88
CA ASN A 119 -8.11 -2.06 -6.64
C ASN A 119 -7.47 -1.50 -7.94
N THR A 120 -8.27 -1.29 -8.98
CA THR A 120 -7.82 -0.73 -10.26
C THR A 120 -7.46 0.75 -10.09
N LEU A 121 -6.27 1.15 -10.52
CA LEU A 121 -5.91 2.57 -10.53
C LEU A 121 -6.55 3.25 -11.74
N LYS A 122 -7.32 4.31 -11.50
CA LYS A 122 -7.85 5.19 -12.54
C LYS A 122 -7.18 6.54 -12.45
N VAL A 123 -6.60 7.01 -13.56
CA VAL A 123 -6.00 8.34 -13.66
C VAL A 123 -6.72 9.12 -14.76
N PHE A 124 -7.35 10.23 -14.40
CA PHE A 124 -8.06 11.09 -15.34
C PHE A 124 -7.99 12.58 -14.95
N PRO A 125 -7.79 13.49 -15.92
CA PRO A 125 -7.37 13.24 -17.30
C PRO A 125 -5.88 12.89 -17.38
N THR A 126 -5.52 12.05 -18.36
CA THR A 126 -4.11 11.77 -18.71
C THR A 126 -3.44 13.01 -19.31
N LYS A 127 -2.20 13.26 -18.87
CA LYS A 127 -1.35 14.36 -19.32
C LYS A 127 -0.14 13.84 -20.08
N ILE A 128 0.49 14.69 -20.88
CA ILE A 128 1.72 14.32 -21.61
C ILE A 128 2.87 13.97 -20.65
N THR A 129 2.87 14.57 -19.46
CA THR A 129 3.80 14.26 -18.38
C THR A 129 3.64 12.85 -17.84
N ASP A 130 2.52 12.17 -18.11
CA ASP A 130 2.28 10.79 -17.68
C ASP A 130 2.97 9.77 -18.65
N ASP A 131 3.50 10.21 -19.81
CA ASP A 131 4.28 9.33 -20.71
C ASP A 131 5.58 8.86 -20.05
N GLY A 132 5.89 7.57 -20.20
CA GLY A 132 7.09 6.96 -19.63
C GLY A 132 7.03 6.71 -18.11
N ARG A 133 6.00 7.18 -17.41
CA ARG A 133 5.85 6.93 -15.97
C ARG A 133 5.55 5.46 -15.68
N VAL A 134 6.07 4.99 -14.55
CA VAL A 134 5.88 3.61 -14.08
C VAL A 134 4.98 3.62 -12.85
N PHE A 135 3.79 3.03 -12.97
CA PHE A 135 2.85 2.86 -11.85
C PHE A 135 3.03 1.46 -11.28
N SER A 136 3.24 1.36 -9.97
CA SER A 136 3.46 0.07 -9.29
C SER A 136 2.40 -0.18 -8.24
N CYS A 137 1.84 -1.38 -8.26
CA CYS A 137 0.88 -1.84 -7.26
C CYS A 137 1.51 -2.89 -6.36
N HIS A 138 1.37 -2.71 -5.06
CA HIS A 138 1.85 -3.64 -4.03
C HIS A 138 0.64 -4.14 -3.23
N ILE A 139 0.35 -5.45 -3.32
CA ILE A 139 -0.69 -6.11 -2.52
C ILE A 139 -0.04 -7.00 -1.48
N LEU A 140 -0.43 -6.83 -0.23
CA LEU A 140 -0.04 -7.70 0.87
C LEU A 140 -1.17 -8.71 1.13
N TYR A 141 -1.11 -9.86 0.46
CA TYR A 141 -2.09 -10.95 0.62
C TYR A 141 -1.73 -11.90 1.77
N HIS A 142 -0.44 -11.97 2.12
CA HIS A 142 0.06 -12.70 3.27
C HIS A 142 1.00 -11.77 4.05
N PRO A 143 1.06 -11.86 5.39
CA PRO A 143 1.92 -11.00 6.22
C PRO A 143 3.43 -11.04 5.91
N GLU A 144 3.85 -11.94 5.00
CA GLU A 144 5.22 -12.21 4.59
C GLU A 144 5.42 -12.21 3.06
N ARG A 145 4.34 -12.08 2.27
CA ARG A 145 4.41 -12.10 0.80
C ARG A 145 3.71 -10.90 0.22
N VAL A 146 4.45 -10.11 -0.55
CA VAL A 146 3.90 -8.98 -1.30
C VAL A 146 3.93 -9.31 -2.77
N GLN A 147 2.76 -9.19 -3.39
CA GLN A 147 2.63 -9.22 -4.83
C GLN A 147 2.93 -7.84 -5.39
N LYS A 148 3.85 -7.77 -6.36
CA LYS A 148 4.18 -6.53 -7.06
C LYS A 148 3.84 -6.62 -8.55
N SER A 149 3.16 -5.61 -9.06
CA SER A 149 3.00 -5.37 -10.49
C SER A 149 3.41 -3.94 -10.82
N SER A 150 4.05 -3.73 -11.97
CA SER A 150 4.37 -2.40 -12.47
C SER A 150 3.91 -2.26 -13.91
N THR A 151 3.39 -1.08 -14.23
CA THR A 151 2.88 -0.74 -15.55
C THR A 151 3.55 0.54 -16.02
N THR A 152 4.25 0.45 -17.14
CA THR A 152 4.79 1.62 -17.84
C THR A 152 3.73 2.19 -18.77
N VAL A 153 3.50 3.49 -18.68
CA VAL A 153 2.48 4.18 -19.48
C VAL A 153 3.10 4.80 -20.72
N ARG A 154 2.41 4.68 -21.84
CA ARG A 154 2.70 5.41 -23.08
C ARG A 154 1.51 6.26 -23.47
N VAL A 155 1.70 7.57 -23.53
CA VAL A 155 0.67 8.55 -23.85
C VAL A 155 0.82 9.04 -25.28
N PHE A 156 -0.23 8.90 -26.07
CA PHE A 156 -0.27 9.34 -27.46
C PHE A 156 -1.02 10.67 -27.57
N GLY A 157 -0.41 11.63 -28.27
CA GLY A 157 -1.08 12.84 -28.72
C GLY A 157 -1.76 12.61 -30.07
N LYS A 158 -2.85 13.34 -30.30
CA LYS A 158 -3.38 13.53 -31.65
C LYS A 158 -2.88 14.85 -32.19
#